data_AF-A0A6B8KH35-F1
#
_entry.id   AF-A0A6B8KH35-F1
#
_cell.length_a   1.000
_cell.length_b   1.000
_cell.length_c   1.000
_cell.angle_alpha   90.00
_cell.angle_beta   90.00
_cell.angle_gamma   90.00
#
_symmetry.space_group_name_H-M   'P 1'
#
loop_
_entity.id
_entity.type
_entity.pdbx_description
1 polymer ?
#
loop_
_entity_poly.entity_id
_entity_poly.type
_entity_poly.pdbx_seq_one_letter_code
_entity_poly.pdbx_strand_id
1 'polypeptide(L)'
;MSEQTSAQKSEASSKYESREENGNGKVLKRAIILILAIINAAISGYITWPKSHEGAFIQFLAVSLGALAAADLSIVISFIIALICVFVAVVVYFKFPVSAPPPITGWLQPGNEPTPENACSIAQSRLGEGSLLLMGGEAFLNIASPSAQRSQVAVQMGECRLLTVNVTPNGVAIDAVLYDENGKYIGDIRKNKVTLDGSRDLIIERSADLTTLVVHDRNDREILRVKYINARAITARGIFSCPKSMTRSITITDKYIDVIKGMSGNCSVNALVGISFP
;
A
#
# COMPACT_ATOMS: atom_id res chain seq x y z
N MET A 1 89.89 13.18 23.36
CA MET A 1 88.94 12.05 23.28
C MET A 1 87.53 12.41 23.81
N SER A 2 87.21 13.69 24.06
CA SER A 2 85.90 14.15 24.58
C SER A 2 85.05 14.92 23.57
N GLU A 3 85.47 15.01 22.30
CA GLU A 3 84.85 15.88 21.29
C GLU A 3 83.97 15.11 20.29
N GLN A 4 84.02 13.78 20.27
CA GLN A 4 83.18 12.95 19.40
C GLN A 4 81.76 12.67 19.95
N THR A 5 81.49 13.00 21.22
CA THR A 5 80.21 12.66 21.87
C THR A 5 79.11 13.71 21.65
N SER A 6 79.43 14.95 21.26
CA SER A 6 78.42 16.00 21.06
C SER A 6 77.76 15.94 19.67
N ALA A 7 78.49 15.51 18.63
CA ALA A 7 77.96 15.39 17.27
C ALA A 7 76.92 14.26 17.15
N GLN A 8 77.11 13.15 17.87
CA GLN A 8 76.19 11.99 17.80
C GLN A 8 74.84 12.25 18.49
N LYS A 9 74.76 13.20 19.43
CA LYS A 9 73.51 13.56 20.11
C LYS A 9 72.62 14.46 19.25
N SER A 10 73.21 15.23 18.33
CA SER A 10 72.50 16.11 17.39
C SER A 10 71.74 15.32 16.31
N GLU A 11 72.35 14.30 15.72
CA GLU A 11 71.71 13.45 14.70
C GLU A 11 70.56 12.60 15.25
N ALA A 12 70.64 12.18 16.52
CA ALA A 12 69.56 11.42 17.15
C ALA A 12 68.28 12.27 17.30
N SER A 13 68.41 13.57 17.63
CA SER A 13 67.23 14.43 17.84
C SER A 13 66.50 14.76 16.54
N SER A 14 67.25 15.02 15.45
CA SER A 14 66.69 15.30 14.12
C SER A 14 65.88 14.12 13.54
N LYS A 15 66.30 12.88 13.86
CA LYS A 15 65.64 11.67 13.37
C LYS A 15 64.34 11.33 14.11
N TYR A 16 64.18 11.81 15.34
CA TYR A 16 62.93 11.65 16.10
C TYR A 16 61.85 12.64 15.64
N GLU A 17 62.23 13.88 15.33
CA GLU A 17 61.28 14.94 14.94
C GLU A 17 60.67 14.69 13.54
N SER A 18 61.45 14.17 12.58
CA SER A 18 60.89 13.83 11.25
C SER A 18 59.97 12.59 11.23
N ARG A 19 59.96 11.79 12.31
CA ARG A 19 59.09 10.59 12.41
C ARG A 19 57.70 10.92 12.96
N GLU A 20 57.57 12.02 13.71
CA GLU A 20 56.30 12.44 14.32
C GLU A 20 55.39 13.18 13.33
N GLU A 21 55.94 14.01 12.44
CA GLU A 21 55.15 14.77 11.44
C GLU A 21 54.43 13.86 10.42
N ASN A 22 54.99 12.68 10.13
CA ASN A 22 54.42 11.76 9.14
C ASN A 22 53.25 10.92 9.71
N GLY A 23 53.03 10.91 11.03
CA GLY A 23 51.94 10.19 11.69
C GLY A 23 50.60 10.89 11.55
N ASN A 24 50.55 12.20 11.83
CA ASN A 24 49.30 12.98 11.85
C ASN A 24 48.63 13.07 10.46
N GLY A 25 49.41 13.20 9.39
CA GLY A 25 48.88 13.26 8.03
C GLY A 25 48.15 11.98 7.61
N LYS A 26 48.59 10.81 8.09
CA LYS A 26 47.92 9.53 7.80
C LYS A 26 46.61 9.37 8.56
N VAL A 27 46.57 9.79 9.83
CA VAL A 27 45.36 9.74 10.66
C VAL A 27 44.27 10.64 10.07
N LEU A 28 44.63 11.87 9.69
CA LEU A 28 43.68 12.83 9.10
C LEU A 28 43.11 12.31 7.76
N LYS A 29 43.94 11.75 6.88
CA LYS A 29 43.48 11.16 5.61
C LYS A 29 42.48 10.03 5.83
N ARG A 30 42.73 9.13 6.79
CA ARG A 30 41.81 8.03 7.13
C ARG A 30 40.49 8.53 7.69
N ALA A 31 40.52 9.54 8.56
CA ALA A 31 39.32 10.17 9.10
C ALA A 31 38.44 10.79 8.00
N ILE A 32 39.06 11.51 7.05
CA ILE A 32 38.35 12.12 5.92
C ILE A 32 37.67 11.04 5.05
N ILE A 33 38.36 9.95 4.73
CA ILE A 33 37.79 8.84 3.93
C ILE A 33 36.57 8.23 4.62
N LEU A 34 36.64 8.00 5.93
CA LEU A 34 35.52 7.45 6.71
C LEU A 34 34.33 8.41 6.74
N ILE A 35 34.56 9.70 6.96
CA ILE A 35 33.50 10.71 6.97
C ILE A 35 32.80 10.77 5.60
N LEU A 36 33.57 10.80 4.50
CA LEU A 36 33.00 10.81 3.15
C LEU A 36 32.19 9.54 2.86
N ALA A 37 32.65 8.37 3.31
CA ALA A 37 31.90 7.13 3.16
C ALA A 37 30.58 7.15 3.95
N ILE A 38 30.58 7.66 5.19
CA ILE A 38 29.37 7.79 6.02
C ILE A 38 28.37 8.75 5.36
N ILE A 39 28.82 9.90 4.87
CA ILE A 39 27.97 10.86 4.16
C ILE A 39 27.36 10.21 2.91
N ASN A 40 28.17 9.52 2.11
CA ASN A 40 27.69 8.86 0.90
C ASN A 40 26.68 7.73 1.19
N ALA A 41 26.92 6.96 2.25
CA ALA A 41 26.00 5.94 2.73
C ALA A 41 24.67 6.56 3.20
N ALA A 42 24.72 7.65 3.96
CA ALA A 42 23.54 8.36 4.43
C ALA A 42 22.70 8.94 3.27
N ILE A 43 23.34 9.57 2.28
CA ILE A 43 22.67 10.12 1.10
C ILE A 43 22.05 9.00 0.27
N SER A 44 22.82 7.93 -0.01
CA SER A 44 22.32 6.78 -0.78
C SER A 44 21.17 6.09 -0.06
N GLY A 45 21.29 5.90 1.25
CA GLY A 45 20.25 5.39 2.11
C GLY A 45 18.98 6.22 2.02
N TYR A 46 19.08 7.53 2.18
CA TYR A 46 17.93 8.44 2.10
C TYR A 46 17.20 8.36 0.76
N ILE A 47 17.94 8.21 -0.36
CA ILE A 47 17.35 8.11 -1.70
C ILE A 47 16.73 6.73 -1.97
N THR A 48 17.35 5.65 -1.49
CA THR A 48 16.94 4.27 -1.77
C THR A 48 15.86 3.76 -0.80
N TRP A 49 15.87 4.22 0.46
CA TRP A 49 14.94 3.82 1.52
C TRP A 49 13.46 3.84 1.11
N PRO A 50 12.91 4.93 0.51
CA PRO A 50 11.50 4.95 0.12
C PRO A 50 11.15 3.98 -1.02
N LYS A 51 12.14 3.45 -1.75
CA LYS A 51 11.92 2.50 -2.85
C LYS A 51 12.04 1.06 -2.38
N SER A 52 13.08 0.74 -1.61
CA SER A 52 13.34 -0.61 -1.11
C SER A 52 14.25 -0.57 0.11
N HIS A 53 13.79 -1.16 1.21
CA HIS A 53 14.56 -1.29 2.45
C HIS A 53 15.73 -2.25 2.29
N GLU A 54 15.50 -3.38 1.61
CA GLU A 54 16.55 -4.35 1.32
C GLU A 54 17.63 -3.73 0.45
N GLY A 55 17.23 -2.98 -0.59
CA GLY A 55 18.16 -2.25 -1.44
C GLY A 55 19.00 -1.23 -0.67
N ALA A 56 18.35 -0.42 0.18
CA ALA A 56 19.06 0.55 1.02
C ALA A 56 20.05 -0.14 1.98
N PHE A 57 19.66 -1.26 2.58
CA PHE A 57 20.51 -2.01 3.51
C PHE A 57 21.75 -2.62 2.82
N ILE A 58 21.56 -3.26 1.66
CA ILE A 58 22.67 -3.81 0.86
C ILE A 58 23.65 -2.70 0.47
N GLN A 59 23.12 -1.53 0.10
CA GLN A 59 23.94 -0.39 -0.30
C GLN A 59 24.73 0.20 0.88
N PHE A 60 24.11 0.33 2.07
CA PHE A 60 24.82 0.69 3.31
C PHE A 60 25.94 -0.30 3.62
N LEU A 61 25.64 -1.60 3.60
CA LEU A 61 26.59 -2.66 3.88
C LEU A 61 27.80 -2.59 2.93
N ALA A 62 27.55 -2.43 1.63
CA ALA A 62 28.59 -2.34 0.61
C ALA A 62 29.52 -1.11 0.82
N VAL A 63 28.94 0.06 1.12
CA VAL A 63 29.73 1.28 1.37
C VAL A 63 30.55 1.14 2.66
N SER A 64 29.96 0.59 3.72
CA SER A 64 30.67 0.35 4.99
C SER A 64 31.84 -0.63 4.81
N LEU A 65 31.66 -1.74 4.10
CA LEU A 65 32.72 -2.71 3.82
C LEU A 65 33.83 -2.11 2.97
N GLY A 66 33.49 -1.31 1.94
CA GLY A 66 34.47 -0.60 1.13
C GLY A 66 35.30 0.41 1.93
N ALA A 67 34.65 1.16 2.83
CA ALA A 67 35.33 2.12 3.70
C ALA A 67 36.26 1.44 4.72
N LEU A 68 35.83 0.31 5.29
CA LEU A 68 36.63 -0.52 6.18
C LEU A 68 37.88 -1.07 5.48
N ALA A 69 37.72 -1.57 4.25
CA ALA A 69 38.84 -2.06 3.45
C ALA A 69 39.86 -0.94 3.12
N ALA A 70 39.39 0.29 2.87
CA ALA A 70 40.26 1.42 2.54
C ALA A 70 40.98 2.04 3.74
N ALA A 71 40.41 1.94 4.95
CA ALA A 71 40.95 2.62 6.13
C ALA A 71 42.10 1.87 6.82
N ASP A 72 42.35 0.61 6.44
CA ASP A 72 43.45 -0.21 6.94
C ASP A 72 43.51 -0.18 8.48
N LEU A 73 42.31 -0.37 9.08
CA LEU A 73 42.03 -0.27 10.51
C LEU A 73 42.33 -1.61 11.21
N SER A 74 42.67 -1.55 12.51
CA SER A 74 42.74 -2.75 13.35
C SER A 74 41.43 -3.53 13.31
N ILE A 75 41.51 -4.86 13.19
CA ILE A 75 40.38 -5.79 13.09
C ILE A 75 39.36 -5.56 14.21
N VAL A 76 39.83 -5.26 15.43
CA VAL A 76 38.95 -5.05 16.60
C VAL A 76 38.09 -3.80 16.44
N ILE A 77 38.67 -2.69 15.98
CA ILE A 77 37.94 -1.43 15.80
C ILE A 77 36.94 -1.58 14.65
N SER A 78 37.35 -2.24 13.57
CA SER A 78 36.49 -2.60 12.44
C SER A 78 35.25 -3.39 12.87
N PHE A 79 35.43 -4.37 13.77
CA PHE A 79 34.34 -5.19 14.28
C PHE A 79 33.35 -4.39 15.15
N ILE A 80 33.84 -3.49 16.01
CA ILE A 80 33.00 -2.62 16.85
C ILE A 80 32.17 -1.68 15.97
N ILE A 81 32.77 -1.05 14.96
CA ILE A 81 32.07 -0.16 14.03
C ILE A 81 30.97 -0.94 13.28
N ALA A 82 31.28 -2.14 12.79
CA ALA A 82 30.30 -2.97 12.10
C ALA A 82 29.09 -3.32 13.01
N LEU A 83 29.33 -3.69 14.27
CA LEU A 83 28.27 -3.94 15.25
C LEU A 83 27.38 -2.73 15.49
N ILE A 84 27.98 -1.53 15.64
CA ILE A 84 27.23 -0.28 15.82
C ILE A 84 26.38 0.01 14.57
N CYS A 85 26.92 -0.15 13.36
CA CYS A 85 26.17 0.05 12.12
C CYS A 85 24.98 -0.91 12.01
N VAL A 86 25.16 -2.19 12.33
CA VAL A 86 24.07 -3.17 12.34
C VAL A 86 23.02 -2.80 13.37
N PHE A 87 23.43 -2.42 14.59
CA PHE A 87 22.50 -2.00 15.64
C PHE A 87 21.67 -0.78 15.22
N VAL A 88 22.30 0.25 14.64
CA VAL A 88 21.61 1.44 14.13
C VAL A 88 20.64 1.07 13.01
N ALA A 89 21.05 0.20 12.06
CA ALA A 89 20.17 -0.24 10.98
C ALA A 89 18.93 -1.00 11.51
N VAL A 90 19.11 -1.86 12.52
CA VAL A 90 18.01 -2.56 13.19
C VAL A 90 17.07 -1.57 13.89
N VAL A 91 17.60 -0.61 14.66
CA VAL A 91 16.79 0.42 15.32
C VAL A 91 16.02 1.24 14.30
N VAL A 92 16.66 1.66 13.20
CA VAL A 92 16.02 2.43 12.14
C VAL A 92 14.91 1.61 11.46
N TYR A 93 15.18 0.34 11.14
CA TYR A 93 14.19 -0.56 10.55
C TYR A 93 12.94 -0.73 11.42
N PHE A 94 13.10 -0.87 12.74
CA PHE A 94 11.98 -1.02 13.66
C PHE A 94 11.27 0.29 14.03
N LYS A 95 11.99 1.43 14.01
CA LYS A 95 11.43 2.73 14.42
C LYS A 95 10.85 3.55 13.26
N PHE A 96 11.32 3.32 12.04
CA PHE A 96 10.85 3.98 10.84
C PHE A 96 10.19 2.95 9.93
N PRO A 97 8.94 2.54 10.23
CA PRO A 97 8.21 1.66 9.34
C PRO A 97 8.15 2.33 7.97
N VAL A 98 8.28 1.51 6.93
CA VAL A 98 8.04 1.92 5.55
C VAL A 98 6.76 2.74 5.53
N SER A 99 6.83 4.00 5.10
CA SER A 99 5.61 4.70 4.74
C SER A 99 4.93 3.83 3.70
N ALA A 100 3.80 3.22 4.06
CA ALA A 100 3.01 2.46 3.12
C ALA A 100 2.84 3.34 1.87
N PRO A 101 3.02 2.80 0.66
CA PRO A 101 2.83 3.58 -0.55
C PRO A 101 1.49 4.32 -0.41
N PRO A 102 1.42 5.60 -0.81
CA PRO A 102 0.20 6.37 -0.65
C PRO A 102 -0.95 5.55 -1.23
N PRO A 103 -2.07 5.41 -0.50
CA PRO A 103 -3.16 4.56 -0.93
C PRO A 103 -3.55 5.00 -2.34
N ILE A 104 -3.64 4.03 -3.25
CA ILE A 104 -3.95 4.32 -4.64
C ILE A 104 -5.39 4.87 -4.68
N THR A 105 -5.53 6.19 -4.85
CA THR A 105 -6.82 6.89 -4.90
C THR A 105 -7.28 7.11 -6.34
N GLY A 106 -8.57 7.43 -6.52
CA GLY A 106 -9.14 7.82 -7.83
C GLY A 106 -10.21 6.87 -8.33
N TRP A 107 -10.68 7.08 -9.56
CA TRP A 107 -11.74 6.29 -10.20
C TRP A 107 -11.28 4.86 -10.48
N LEU A 108 -12.17 3.87 -10.36
CA LEU A 108 -11.91 2.54 -10.87
C LEU A 108 -11.85 2.61 -12.39
N GLN A 109 -10.86 1.97 -12.98
CA GLN A 109 -10.66 1.89 -14.42
C GLN A 109 -11.26 0.60 -14.97
N PRO A 110 -11.83 0.62 -16.19
CA PRO A 110 -12.37 -0.59 -16.79
C PRO A 110 -11.24 -1.58 -17.06
N GLY A 111 -11.43 -2.84 -16.67
CA GLY A 111 -10.58 -3.93 -17.10
C GLY A 111 -10.83 -4.33 -18.56
N ASN A 112 -10.17 -5.41 -18.99
CA ASN A 112 -10.29 -5.97 -20.32
C ASN A 112 -10.90 -7.39 -20.30
N GLU A 113 -11.51 -7.77 -19.18
CA GLU A 113 -12.09 -9.10 -19.02
C GLU A 113 -13.45 -9.19 -19.75
N PRO A 114 -13.78 -10.32 -20.40
CA PRO A 114 -15.09 -10.50 -20.99
C PRO A 114 -16.17 -10.46 -19.89
N THR A 115 -17.32 -9.85 -20.18
CA THR A 115 -18.47 -9.87 -19.26
C THR A 115 -18.87 -11.33 -19.02
N PRO A 116 -18.91 -11.80 -17.76
CA PRO A 116 -19.34 -13.16 -17.45
C PRO A 116 -20.75 -13.44 -17.96
N GLU A 117 -21.01 -14.70 -18.31
CA GLU A 117 -22.37 -15.15 -18.65
C GLU A 117 -23.32 -14.87 -17.48
N ASN A 118 -24.49 -14.31 -17.81
CA ASN A 118 -25.47 -13.85 -16.83
C ASN A 118 -26.87 -13.85 -17.43
N ALA A 119 -27.89 -13.77 -16.58
CA ALA A 119 -29.30 -13.79 -16.98
C ALA A 119 -29.71 -12.65 -17.93
N CYS A 120 -28.95 -11.55 -17.96
CA CYS A 120 -29.21 -10.41 -18.83
C CYS A 120 -28.47 -10.45 -20.17
N SER A 121 -27.81 -11.55 -20.55
CA SER A 121 -27.04 -11.64 -21.80
C SER A 121 -27.87 -11.27 -23.05
N ILE A 122 -29.12 -11.73 -23.12
CA ILE A 122 -30.05 -11.41 -24.22
C ILE A 122 -30.43 -9.93 -24.20
N ALA A 123 -30.73 -9.38 -23.02
CA ALA A 123 -31.17 -8.00 -22.88
C ALA A 123 -30.03 -6.99 -23.14
N GLN A 124 -28.78 -7.34 -22.83
CA GLN A 124 -27.60 -6.50 -23.11
C GLN A 124 -27.46 -6.21 -24.60
N SER A 125 -27.75 -7.19 -25.47
CA SER A 125 -27.69 -6.99 -26.92
C SER A 125 -28.66 -5.91 -27.43
N ARG A 126 -29.72 -5.62 -26.67
CA ARG A 126 -30.80 -4.68 -27.03
C ARG A 126 -30.68 -3.30 -26.38
N LEU A 127 -29.98 -3.19 -25.24
CA LEU A 127 -30.00 -1.99 -24.40
C LEU A 127 -28.85 -0.99 -24.66
N GLY A 128 -27.99 -1.26 -25.63
CA GLY A 128 -26.95 -0.31 -26.06
C GLY A 128 -25.87 -0.08 -25.01
N GLU A 129 -25.49 1.18 -24.78
CA GLU A 129 -24.35 1.61 -23.94
C GLU A 129 -24.57 1.54 -22.41
N GLY A 130 -25.56 0.76 -21.95
CA GLY A 130 -25.83 0.58 -20.54
C GLY A 130 -24.71 -0.17 -19.80
N SER A 131 -24.48 0.20 -18.54
CA SER A 131 -23.65 -0.56 -17.60
C SER A 131 -24.46 -1.62 -16.85
N LEU A 132 -23.79 -2.69 -16.45
CA LEU A 132 -24.28 -3.88 -15.77
C LEU A 132 -23.66 -4.02 -14.37
N LEU A 133 -24.47 -4.23 -13.31
CA LEU A 133 -23.99 -4.81 -12.04
C LEU A 133 -24.22 -6.30 -12.11
N LEU A 134 -23.21 -7.02 -11.63
CA LEU A 134 -23.32 -8.41 -11.26
C LEU A 134 -23.14 -8.51 -9.74
N MET A 135 -24.14 -9.07 -9.06
CA MET A 135 -24.12 -9.26 -7.60
C MET A 135 -24.84 -10.56 -7.27
N GLY A 136 -24.18 -11.53 -6.62
CA GLY A 136 -24.84 -12.74 -6.14
C GLY A 136 -25.53 -13.57 -7.22
N GLY A 137 -24.93 -13.71 -8.40
CA GLY A 137 -25.55 -14.40 -9.55
C GLY A 137 -26.69 -13.63 -10.24
N GLU A 138 -27.08 -12.48 -9.69
CA GLU A 138 -28.10 -11.60 -10.26
C GLU A 138 -27.46 -10.52 -11.15
N ALA A 139 -28.20 -10.10 -12.16
CA ALA A 139 -27.77 -9.12 -13.14
C ALA A 139 -28.71 -7.92 -13.17
N PHE A 140 -28.15 -6.72 -13.03
CA PHE A 140 -28.89 -5.46 -13.00
C PHE A 140 -28.45 -4.56 -14.14
N LEU A 141 -29.39 -4.20 -15.02
CA LEU A 141 -29.12 -3.38 -16.20
C LEU A 141 -29.39 -1.89 -15.95
N ASN A 142 -28.73 -1.07 -16.78
CA ASN A 142 -28.89 0.39 -16.84
C ASN A 142 -28.50 1.11 -15.56
N ILE A 143 -27.36 0.72 -14.98
CA ILE A 143 -26.89 1.28 -13.71
C ILE A 143 -26.41 2.72 -13.86
N ALA A 144 -25.96 3.04 -15.05
CA ALA A 144 -25.72 4.39 -15.49
C ALA A 144 -25.46 4.33 -16.99
N SER A 145 -25.94 5.37 -17.68
CA SER A 145 -25.35 5.75 -18.95
C SER A 145 -24.15 6.64 -18.66
N PRO A 146 -22.98 6.45 -19.29
CA PRO A 146 -21.84 7.35 -19.16
C PRO A 146 -22.21 8.82 -19.43
N SER A 147 -23.19 9.05 -20.31
CA SER A 147 -23.70 10.38 -20.66
C SER A 147 -24.61 11.02 -19.60
N ALA A 148 -25.17 10.25 -18.67
CA ALA A 148 -26.20 10.73 -17.75
C ALA A 148 -25.72 11.03 -16.33
N GLN A 149 -24.43 10.82 -16.03
CA GLN A 149 -23.81 11.00 -14.69
C GLN A 149 -24.78 10.69 -13.53
N ARG A 150 -25.27 9.44 -13.49
CA ARG A 150 -26.23 9.01 -12.47
C ARG A 150 -25.53 8.22 -11.38
N SER A 151 -25.82 8.59 -10.14
CA SER A 151 -25.50 7.81 -8.96
C SER A 151 -26.64 6.82 -8.70
N GLN A 152 -26.33 5.52 -8.61
CA GLN A 152 -27.32 4.49 -8.33
C GLN A 152 -27.00 3.74 -7.04
N VAL A 153 -28.03 3.58 -6.21
CA VAL A 153 -27.93 2.82 -4.96
C VAL A 153 -28.01 1.35 -5.31
N ALA A 154 -26.87 0.67 -5.27
CA ALA A 154 -26.74 -0.75 -5.59
C ALA A 154 -27.24 -1.65 -4.47
N VAL A 155 -26.97 -1.28 -3.21
CA VAL A 155 -27.39 -2.04 -2.02
C VAL A 155 -28.06 -1.11 -1.03
N GLN A 156 -29.33 -1.39 -0.72
CA GLN A 156 -30.11 -0.66 0.28
C GLN A 156 -30.80 -1.62 1.24
N MET A 157 -30.72 -1.33 2.55
CA MET A 157 -31.40 -2.05 3.62
C MET A 157 -32.26 -1.08 4.43
N GLY A 158 -33.58 -1.09 4.21
CA GLY A 158 -34.47 -0.08 4.78
C GLY A 158 -34.01 1.33 4.38
N GLU A 159 -33.68 2.17 5.36
CA GLU A 159 -33.16 3.53 5.14
C GLU A 159 -31.63 3.58 4.92
N CYS A 160 -30.90 2.49 5.18
CA CYS A 160 -29.45 2.45 5.00
C CYS A 160 -29.07 2.28 3.53
N ARG A 161 -28.44 3.28 2.93
CA ARG A 161 -27.79 3.18 1.61
C ARG A 161 -26.35 2.68 1.81
N LEU A 162 -26.12 1.40 1.59
CA LEU A 162 -24.88 0.72 1.97
C LEU A 162 -23.84 0.74 0.85
N LEU A 163 -24.29 0.62 -0.41
CA LEU A 163 -23.42 0.71 -1.58
C LEU A 163 -24.09 1.57 -2.65
N THR A 164 -23.35 2.57 -3.13
CA THR A 164 -23.75 3.44 -4.24
C THR A 164 -22.64 3.42 -5.29
N VAL A 165 -23.04 3.23 -6.54
CA VAL A 165 -22.16 3.17 -7.70
C VAL A 165 -22.44 4.40 -8.56
N ASN A 166 -21.38 5.16 -8.86
CA ASN A 166 -21.44 6.34 -9.70
C ASN A 166 -20.51 6.16 -10.90
N VAL A 167 -21.10 5.94 -12.07
CA VAL A 167 -20.35 5.77 -13.33
C VAL A 167 -20.19 7.13 -13.99
N THR A 168 -18.95 7.47 -14.33
CA THR A 168 -18.58 8.70 -15.00
C THR A 168 -17.72 8.40 -16.23
N PRO A 169 -17.50 9.38 -17.13
CA PRO A 169 -16.55 9.21 -18.23
C PRO A 169 -15.12 8.84 -17.80
N ASN A 170 -14.72 9.21 -16.57
CA ASN A 170 -13.38 8.92 -16.03
C ASN A 170 -13.27 7.52 -15.38
N GLY A 171 -14.38 6.78 -15.29
CA GLY A 171 -14.47 5.50 -14.62
C GLY A 171 -15.54 5.46 -13.53
N VAL A 172 -15.41 4.52 -12.60
CA VAL A 172 -16.44 4.25 -11.57
C VAL A 172 -15.98 4.75 -10.20
N ALA A 173 -16.84 5.53 -9.55
CA ALA A 173 -16.72 5.87 -8.13
C ALA A 173 -17.69 5.04 -7.30
N ILE A 174 -17.18 4.58 -6.17
CA ILE A 174 -17.91 3.83 -5.17
C ILE A 174 -18.04 4.71 -3.93
N ASP A 175 -19.28 4.85 -3.48
CA ASP A 175 -19.61 5.35 -2.16
C ASP A 175 -20.20 4.19 -1.35
N ALA A 176 -19.63 3.89 -0.18
CA ALA A 176 -20.09 2.80 0.67
C ALA A 176 -20.05 3.20 2.14
N VAL A 177 -20.99 2.70 2.94
CA VAL A 177 -20.97 2.85 4.40
C VAL A 177 -20.72 1.47 4.99
N LEU A 178 -19.66 1.35 5.78
CA LEU A 178 -19.18 0.07 6.29
C LEU A 178 -19.51 -0.06 7.77
N TYR A 179 -20.06 -1.21 8.12
CA TYR A 179 -20.45 -1.58 9.47
C TYR A 179 -19.89 -2.96 9.78
N ASP A 180 -19.55 -3.22 11.05
CA ASP A 180 -19.18 -4.56 11.49
C ASP A 180 -20.41 -5.47 11.66
N GLU A 181 -20.20 -6.71 12.10
CA GLU A 181 -21.28 -7.69 12.36
C GLU A 181 -22.24 -7.28 13.47
N ASN A 182 -21.83 -6.36 14.35
CA ASN A 182 -22.64 -5.82 15.43
C ASN A 182 -23.36 -4.52 14.99
N GLY A 183 -23.21 -4.11 13.73
CA GLY A 183 -23.78 -2.86 13.21
C GLY A 183 -23.02 -1.61 13.67
N LYS A 184 -21.83 -1.74 14.26
CA LYS A 184 -20.98 -0.60 14.61
C LYS A 184 -20.35 -0.04 13.35
N TYR A 185 -20.40 1.28 13.19
CA TYR A 185 -19.72 1.97 12.10
C TYR A 185 -18.21 1.75 12.19
N ILE A 186 -17.58 1.33 11.09
CA ILE A 186 -16.12 1.10 11.01
C ILE A 186 -15.45 2.05 10.00
N GLY A 187 -16.21 2.63 9.08
CA GLY A 187 -15.71 3.61 8.13
C GLY A 187 -16.65 3.81 6.95
N ASP A 188 -16.27 4.72 6.06
CA ASP A 188 -16.98 4.95 4.81
C ASP A 188 -16.01 5.10 3.64
N ILE A 189 -16.53 4.82 2.45
CA ILE A 189 -15.86 5.05 1.18
C ILE A 189 -16.61 6.18 0.50
N ARG A 190 -15.89 7.23 0.10
CA ARG A 190 -16.42 8.36 -0.66
C ARG A 190 -15.56 8.58 -1.88
N LYS A 191 -16.12 8.39 -3.08
CA LYS A 191 -15.42 8.50 -4.36
C LYS A 191 -14.13 7.66 -4.38
N ASN A 192 -14.23 6.40 -3.95
CA ASN A 192 -13.11 5.47 -3.80
C ASN A 192 -12.02 5.91 -2.79
N LYS A 193 -12.27 6.92 -1.96
CA LYS A 193 -11.41 7.28 -0.85
C LYS A 193 -12.02 6.74 0.44
N VAL A 194 -11.24 5.99 1.20
CA VAL A 194 -11.70 5.44 2.47
C VAL A 194 -11.42 6.43 3.59
N THR A 195 -12.42 6.67 4.43
CA THR A 195 -12.32 7.44 5.67
C THR A 195 -12.57 6.50 6.83
N LEU A 196 -11.61 6.43 7.75
CA LEU A 196 -11.67 5.57 8.93
C LEU A 196 -12.13 6.39 10.14
N ASP A 197 -12.97 5.80 10.99
CA ASP A 197 -13.42 6.42 12.25
C ASP A 197 -12.42 6.22 13.38
N GLY A 198 -11.17 6.68 13.18
CA GLY A 198 -10.07 6.56 14.15
C GLY A 198 -9.62 5.13 14.49
N SER A 199 -10.42 4.11 14.18
CA SER A 199 -10.11 2.70 14.29
C SER A 199 -9.30 2.29 13.06
N ARG A 200 -8.13 1.67 13.29
CA ARG A 200 -7.24 1.16 12.23
C ARG A 200 -7.69 -0.22 11.75
N ASP A 201 -9.00 -0.44 11.69
CA ASP A 201 -9.61 -1.76 11.59
C ASP A 201 -9.89 -2.18 10.14
N LEU A 202 -9.57 -1.34 9.15
CA LEU A 202 -9.76 -1.65 7.74
C LEU A 202 -8.43 -1.73 6.99
N ILE A 203 -8.27 -2.83 6.26
CA ILE A 203 -7.17 -3.03 5.30
C ILE A 203 -7.77 -2.79 3.91
N ILE A 204 -7.15 -1.90 3.15
CA ILE A 204 -7.63 -1.52 1.82
C ILE A 204 -6.62 -2.03 0.81
N GLU A 205 -7.08 -2.94 -0.04
CA GLU A 205 -6.29 -3.42 -1.15
C GLU A 205 -6.84 -2.85 -2.44
N ARG A 206 -5.96 -2.31 -3.25
CA ARG A 206 -6.31 -1.83 -4.57
C ARG A 206 -5.36 -2.42 -5.59
N SER A 207 -5.91 -2.95 -6.66
CA SER A 207 -5.11 -3.48 -7.74
C SER A 207 -4.32 -2.36 -8.43
N ALA A 208 -3.11 -2.69 -8.89
CA ALA A 208 -2.21 -1.72 -9.53
C ALA A 208 -2.81 -1.10 -10.81
N ASP A 209 -3.69 -1.83 -11.48
CA ASP A 209 -4.42 -1.43 -12.70
C ASP A 209 -5.69 -0.61 -12.40
N LEU A 210 -5.99 -0.33 -11.13
CA LEU A 210 -7.19 0.39 -10.68
C LEU A 210 -8.53 -0.29 -11.03
N THR A 211 -8.54 -1.57 -11.39
CA THR A 211 -9.79 -2.27 -11.74
C THR A 211 -10.56 -2.75 -10.53
N THR A 212 -9.87 -3.00 -9.41
CA THR A 212 -10.44 -3.63 -8.22
C THR A 212 -10.17 -2.82 -6.96
N LEU A 213 -11.22 -2.62 -6.16
CA LEU A 213 -11.17 -2.12 -4.80
C LEU A 213 -11.65 -3.23 -3.86
N VAL A 214 -10.78 -3.64 -2.93
CA VAL A 214 -11.10 -4.60 -1.88
C VAL A 214 -10.90 -3.94 -0.53
N VAL A 215 -11.84 -4.17 0.38
CA VAL A 215 -11.76 -3.73 1.77
C VAL A 215 -11.93 -4.95 2.65
N HIS A 216 -10.99 -5.13 3.56
CA HIS A 216 -10.98 -6.18 4.57
C HIS A 216 -11.15 -5.57 5.95
N ASP A 217 -11.71 -6.33 6.88
CA ASP A 217 -11.68 -6.00 8.30
C ASP A 217 -10.33 -6.40 8.95
N ARG A 218 -10.20 -6.15 10.26
CA ARG A 218 -9.01 -6.48 11.07
C ARG A 218 -8.69 -7.98 11.13
N ASN A 219 -9.64 -8.84 10.79
CA ASN A 219 -9.46 -10.30 10.76
C ASN A 219 -9.21 -10.79 9.33
N ASP A 220 -8.85 -9.89 8.40
CA ASP A 220 -8.61 -10.16 6.99
C ASP A 220 -9.86 -10.68 6.23
N ARG A 221 -11.05 -10.44 6.77
CA ARG A 221 -12.28 -10.83 6.09
C ARG A 221 -12.72 -9.76 5.11
N GLU A 222 -12.97 -10.16 3.87
CA GLU A 222 -13.49 -9.29 2.80
C GLU A 222 -14.89 -8.75 3.16
N ILE A 223 -14.98 -7.44 3.42
CA ILE A 223 -16.24 -6.76 3.71
C ILE A 223 -16.84 -6.11 2.46
N LEU A 224 -15.99 -5.69 1.51
CA LEU A 224 -16.43 -5.15 0.23
C LEU A 224 -15.39 -5.46 -0.82
N ARG A 225 -15.85 -5.99 -1.96
CA ARG A 225 -15.06 -6.08 -3.18
C ARG A 225 -15.86 -5.57 -4.35
N VAL A 226 -15.33 -4.54 -5.01
CA VAL A 226 -15.86 -4.01 -6.26
C VAL A 226 -14.82 -4.15 -7.35
N LYS A 227 -15.18 -4.77 -8.46
CA LYS A 227 -14.31 -4.92 -9.63
C LYS A 227 -15.00 -4.40 -10.88
N TYR A 228 -14.35 -3.47 -11.57
CA TYR A 228 -14.78 -2.93 -12.86
C TYR A 228 -14.21 -3.82 -13.97
N ILE A 229 -14.94 -4.89 -14.32
CA ILE A 229 -14.51 -5.97 -15.21
C ILE A 229 -14.11 -5.43 -16.59
N ASN A 230 -14.97 -4.59 -17.14
CA ASN A 230 -14.80 -3.88 -18.41
C ASN A 230 -15.72 -2.66 -18.45
N ALA A 231 -15.67 -1.87 -19.52
CA ALA A 231 -16.46 -0.65 -19.67
C ALA A 231 -17.98 -0.81 -19.54
N ARG A 232 -18.49 -2.05 -19.58
CA ARG A 232 -19.92 -2.37 -19.49
C ARG A 232 -20.31 -3.12 -18.23
N ALA A 233 -19.37 -3.66 -17.46
CA ALA A 233 -19.69 -4.59 -16.37
C ALA A 233 -18.89 -4.31 -15.09
N ILE A 234 -19.62 -4.23 -13.99
CA ILE A 234 -19.10 -4.07 -12.63
C ILE A 234 -19.59 -5.27 -11.81
N THR A 235 -18.72 -5.84 -11.00
CA THR A 235 -19.11 -6.81 -9.96
C THR A 235 -18.97 -6.18 -8.59
N ALA A 236 -19.93 -6.46 -7.72
CA ALA A 236 -19.86 -6.10 -6.31
C ALA A 236 -20.25 -7.29 -5.44
N ARG A 237 -19.44 -7.56 -4.41
CA ARG A 237 -19.69 -8.58 -3.39
C ARG A 237 -19.18 -8.10 -2.04
N GLY A 238 -19.61 -8.73 -0.96
CA GLY A 238 -19.23 -8.31 0.39
C GLY A 238 -20.31 -8.59 1.44
N ILE A 239 -20.08 -8.06 2.64
CA ILE A 239 -20.96 -8.19 3.80
C ILE A 239 -21.45 -6.79 4.16
N PHE A 240 -22.77 -6.59 4.06
CA PHE A 240 -23.41 -5.30 4.26
C PHE A 240 -24.31 -5.36 5.49
N SER A 241 -23.98 -4.60 6.54
CA SER A 241 -24.78 -4.53 7.76
C SER A 241 -25.49 -3.17 7.88
N CYS A 242 -26.66 -3.13 8.52
CA CYS A 242 -27.38 -1.89 8.81
C CYS A 242 -27.89 -1.89 10.26
N PRO A 243 -27.43 -0.98 11.13
CA PRO A 243 -27.78 -1.01 12.56
C PRO A 243 -29.26 -0.78 12.85
N LYS A 244 -30.01 -0.18 11.90
CA LYS A 244 -31.44 0.12 12.05
C LYS A 244 -32.36 -0.94 11.44
N SER A 245 -31.82 -1.96 10.78
CA SER A 245 -32.63 -2.99 10.11
C SER A 245 -32.87 -4.18 11.04
N MET A 246 -34.03 -4.84 10.92
CA MET A 246 -34.29 -6.12 11.60
C MET A 246 -33.32 -7.21 11.11
N THR A 247 -32.96 -7.15 9.83
CA THR A 247 -31.93 -8.00 9.23
C THR A 247 -30.57 -7.37 9.52
N ARG A 248 -29.77 -8.02 10.37
CA ARG A 248 -28.49 -7.45 10.83
C ARG A 248 -27.49 -7.27 9.68
N SER A 249 -27.41 -8.22 8.76
CA SER A 249 -26.47 -8.20 7.64
C SER A 249 -26.97 -8.96 6.41
N ILE A 250 -26.40 -8.61 5.26
CA ILE A 250 -26.62 -9.24 3.96
C ILE A 250 -25.27 -9.59 3.38
N THR A 251 -25.07 -10.88 3.09
CA THR A 251 -23.87 -11.36 2.40
C THR A 251 -24.17 -11.51 0.92
N ILE A 252 -23.41 -10.80 0.10
CA ILE A 252 -23.44 -10.92 -1.36
C ILE A 252 -22.17 -11.67 -1.77
N THR A 253 -22.33 -12.83 -2.40
CA THR A 253 -21.21 -13.61 -2.96
C THR A 253 -21.18 -13.47 -4.48
N ASP A 254 -20.32 -14.22 -5.18
CA ASP A 254 -20.39 -14.28 -6.65
C ASP A 254 -21.62 -15.05 -7.15
N LYS A 255 -22.19 -15.93 -6.31
CA LYS A 255 -23.19 -16.92 -6.72
C LYS A 255 -24.60 -16.66 -6.20
N TYR A 256 -24.72 -16.05 -5.03
CA TYR A 256 -26.01 -15.82 -4.37
C TYR A 256 -25.96 -14.62 -3.42
N ILE A 257 -27.15 -14.12 -3.08
CA ILE A 257 -27.40 -13.13 -2.03
C ILE A 257 -28.05 -13.89 -0.85
N ASP A 258 -27.39 -13.96 0.31
CA ASP A 258 -27.75 -14.88 1.42
C ASP A 258 -29.12 -14.59 2.07
N VAL A 259 -29.71 -13.42 1.81
CA VAL A 259 -31.09 -13.11 2.23
C VAL A 259 -32.13 -13.92 1.47
N ILE A 260 -31.85 -14.22 0.20
CA ILE A 260 -32.80 -14.84 -0.72
C ILE A 260 -32.26 -16.22 -1.07
N LYS A 261 -32.33 -17.16 -0.11
CA LYS A 261 -32.01 -18.56 -0.40
C LYS A 261 -33.01 -19.08 -1.43
N GLY A 262 -32.58 -19.20 -2.69
CA GLY A 262 -33.34 -19.87 -3.75
C GLY A 262 -33.69 -19.04 -4.99
N MET A 263 -33.26 -17.78 -5.09
CA MET A 263 -33.32 -17.03 -6.36
C MET A 263 -31.90 -16.87 -6.90
N SER A 264 -31.66 -17.41 -8.08
CA SER A 264 -30.42 -17.24 -8.85
C SER A 264 -30.80 -17.02 -10.30
N GLY A 265 -30.23 -15.99 -10.91
CA GLY A 265 -30.31 -15.77 -12.35
C GLY A 265 -31.53 -14.97 -12.80
N ASN A 266 -31.97 -13.97 -12.03
CA ASN A 266 -32.89 -12.97 -12.57
C ASN A 266 -32.13 -11.86 -13.30
N CYS A 267 -32.84 -11.26 -14.24
CA CYS A 267 -32.42 -10.07 -14.94
C CYS A 267 -33.37 -8.93 -14.58
N SER A 268 -32.86 -7.92 -13.88
CA SER A 268 -33.65 -6.74 -13.51
C SER A 268 -33.23 -5.52 -14.32
N VAL A 269 -34.22 -4.79 -14.83
CA VAL A 269 -34.01 -3.48 -15.44
C VAL A 269 -34.20 -2.44 -14.34
N ASN A 270 -33.14 -1.68 -14.04
CA ASN A 270 -32.94 -0.81 -12.86
C ASN A 270 -32.27 -1.53 -11.67
N ALA A 271 -31.17 -0.94 -11.18
CA ALA A 271 -30.29 -1.57 -10.20
C ALA A 271 -30.59 -1.23 -8.75
N LEU A 272 -31.87 -1.14 -8.40
CA LEU A 272 -32.23 -1.01 -7.00
C LEU A 272 -32.45 -2.41 -6.42
N VAL A 273 -31.41 -2.98 -5.80
CA VAL A 273 -31.61 -4.08 -4.83
C VAL A 273 -32.13 -3.46 -3.55
N GLY A 274 -33.39 -3.05 -3.61
CA GLY A 274 -34.16 -2.69 -2.44
C GLY A 274 -34.66 -3.97 -1.81
N ILE A 275 -33.95 -4.49 -0.82
CA ILE A 275 -34.54 -5.49 0.06
C ILE A 275 -35.32 -4.70 1.10
N SER A 276 -36.55 -4.33 0.74
CA SER A 276 -37.53 -3.83 1.69
C SER A 276 -38.08 -5.02 2.45
N PHE A 277 -37.57 -5.26 3.66
CA PHE A 277 -38.27 -6.09 4.62
C PHE A 277 -39.45 -5.28 5.18
N PRO A 278 -40.64 -5.88 5.34
CA PRO A 278 -41.74 -5.25 6.07
C PRO A 278 -41.37 -5.01 7.54
#